data_AF-A0A6H9V2W0-F1
#
_entry.id   AF-A0A6H9V2W0-F1
#
_cell.length_a   1.000
_cell.length_b   1.000
_cell.length_c   1.000
_cell.angle_alpha   90.00
_cell.angle_beta   90.00
_cell.angle_gamma   90.00
#
_symmetry.space_group_name_H-M   'P 1'
#
loop_
_entity.id
_entity.type
_entity.pdbx_description
1 polymer ?
#
loop_
_entity_poly.entity_id
_entity_poly.type
_entity_poly.pdbx_seq_one_letter_code
_entity_poly.pdbx_strand_id
1 'polypeptide(L)' 'MRENELVGRVKGMSREELLELPAAVDLETGNRALGLGRSKGYELAKRGQYPCRVLRLGNAYRVVTADLLALLGLAA' A
#
# COMPACT_ATOMS: atom_id res chain seq x y z
N MET A 1 -14.96 24.96 -18.60
CA MET A 1 -13.70 24.29 -19.01
C MET A 1 -12.58 24.83 -18.13
N ARG A 2 -12.35 24.22 -16.97
CA ARG A 2 -11.09 24.27 -16.23
C ARG A 2 -11.16 23.26 -15.10
N GLU A 3 -10.26 22.29 -15.19
CA GLU A 3 -10.14 21.12 -14.33
C GLU A 3 -9.94 21.54 -12.86
N ASN A 4 -10.90 21.24 -11.99
CA ASN A 4 -10.72 21.48 -10.55
C ASN A 4 -11.39 20.41 -9.68
N GLU A 5 -11.28 19.13 -10.05
CA GLU A 5 -12.04 18.06 -9.37
C GLU A 5 -11.26 16.77 -9.11
N LEU A 6 -9.95 16.83 -8.81
CA LEU A 6 -9.18 15.65 -8.41
C LEU A 6 -8.23 15.85 -7.21
N VAL A 7 -8.26 17.00 -6.54
CA VAL A 7 -7.54 17.16 -5.26
C VAL A 7 -8.37 16.56 -4.14
N GLY A 8 -8.19 15.27 -3.84
CA GLY A 8 -8.66 14.70 -2.58
C GLY A 8 -9.13 13.24 -2.59
N ARG A 9 -9.25 12.58 -3.74
CA ARG A 9 -9.51 11.14 -3.76
C ARG A 9 -8.16 10.43 -3.82
N VAL A 10 -7.80 9.71 -2.76
CA VAL A 10 -6.72 8.70 -2.82
C VAL A 10 -7.13 7.74 -3.94
N LYS A 11 -6.55 7.93 -5.13
CA LYS A 11 -6.79 7.02 -6.25
C LYS A 11 -6.10 5.72 -5.86
N GLY A 12 -6.91 4.71 -5.55
CA GLY A 12 -6.41 3.35 -5.33
C GLY A 12 -5.66 2.86 -6.57
N MET A 13 -4.82 1.83 -6.38
CA MET A 13 -4.06 1.24 -7.50
C MET A 13 -4.96 0.31 -8.31
N SER A 14 -4.75 0.28 -9.64
CA SER A 14 -5.36 -0.71 -10.53
C SER A 14 -4.76 -2.10 -10.31
N ARG A 15 -5.43 -3.13 -10.83
CA ARG A 15 -4.94 -4.51 -10.77
C ARG A 15 -3.59 -4.65 -11.47
N GLU A 16 -3.43 -4.03 -12.63
CA GLU A 16 -2.22 -4.06 -13.43
C GLU A 16 -1.07 -3.38 -12.68
N GLU A 17 -1.31 -2.19 -12.13
CA GLU A 17 -0.31 -1.47 -11.31
C GLU A 17 0.16 -2.30 -10.11
N LEU A 18 -0.74 -3.08 -9.49
CA LEU A 18 -0.41 -3.97 -8.36
C LEU A 18 0.45 -5.16 -8.79
N LEU A 19 0.18 -5.74 -9.95
CA LEU A 19 0.92 -6.89 -10.48
C LEU A 19 2.32 -6.50 -11.00
N GLU A 20 2.51 -5.24 -11.38
CA GLU A 20 3.81 -4.69 -11.79
C GLU A 20 4.68 -4.23 -10.61
N LEU A 21 4.16 -4.26 -9.37
CA LEU A 21 4.93 -3.87 -8.20
C LEU A 21 6.16 -4.78 -8.01
N PRO A 22 7.30 -4.22 -7.55
CA PRO A 22 8.45 -5.03 -7.16
C PRO A 22 8.09 -5.94 -5.98
N ALA A 23 8.95 -6.92 -5.69
CA ALA A 23 8.71 -7.92 -4.64
C ALA A 23 8.41 -7.33 -3.23
N ALA A 24 8.92 -6.12 -2.96
CA ALA A 24 8.54 -5.34 -1.78
C ALA A 24 8.51 -3.84 -2.09
N VAL A 25 7.51 -3.16 -1.55
CA VAL A 25 7.28 -1.71 -1.74
C VAL A 25 7.39 -0.97 -0.43
N ASP A 26 7.47 0.36 -0.46
CA ASP A 26 7.37 1.14 0.77
C ASP A 26 5.95 1.10 1.38
N LEU A 27 5.84 1.55 2.63
CA LEU A 27 4.57 1.55 3.35
C LEU A 27 3.54 2.49 2.73
N GLU A 28 3.97 3.57 2.08
CA GLU A 28 3.06 4.52 1.43
C GLU A 28 2.37 3.92 0.21
N THR A 29 3.13 3.16 -0.59
CA THR A 29 2.62 2.41 -1.73
C THR A 29 1.65 1.33 -1.27
N GLY A 30 2.00 0.57 -0.22
CA GLY A 30 1.08 -0.38 0.39
C GLY A 30 -0.20 0.28 0.92
N ASN A 31 -0.09 1.46 1.53
CA ASN A 31 -1.25 2.20 1.99
C ASN A 31 -2.16 2.64 0.83
N ARG A 32 -1.58 3.10 -0.28
CA ARG A 32 -2.35 3.47 -1.47
C ARG A 32 -3.09 2.28 -2.06
N ALA A 33 -2.44 1.11 -2.12
CA ALA A 33 -3.08 -0.13 -2.55
C ALA A 33 -4.29 -0.51 -1.68
N LEU A 34 -4.22 -0.23 -0.38
CA LEU A 34 -5.26 -0.58 0.60
C LEU A 34 -6.26 0.55 0.90
N GLY A 35 -6.14 1.71 0.25
CA GLY A 35 -6.95 2.89 0.55
C GLY A 35 -6.72 3.46 1.96
N LEU A 36 -5.57 3.17 2.57
CA LEU A 36 -5.20 3.67 3.90
C LEU A 36 -4.54 5.05 3.79
N GLY A 37 -4.90 5.95 4.71
CA GLY A 37 -4.15 7.19 4.90
C GLY A 37 -2.77 6.94 5.51
N ARG A 38 -1.79 7.81 5.21
CA ARG A 38 -0.41 7.71 5.70
C ARG A 38 -0.33 7.51 7.22
N SER A 39 -0.99 8.37 8.00
CA SER A 39 -0.95 8.29 9.47
C SER A 39 -1.46 6.96 10.00
N LYS A 40 -2.59 6.46 9.48
CA LYS A 40 -3.18 5.19 9.93
C LYS A 40 -2.30 3.99 9.54
N GLY A 41 -1.76 3.99 8.32
CA GLY A 41 -0.86 2.93 7.87
C GLY A 41 0.40 2.81 8.72
N TYR A 42 1.04 3.94 9.05
CA TYR A 42 2.20 3.96 9.94
C TYR A 42 1.86 3.57 11.38
N GLU A 43 0.69 3.96 11.90
CA GLU A 43 0.22 3.52 13.22
C GLU A 43 0.07 1.99 13.28
N LEU A 44 -0.60 1.40 12.29
CA LEU A 44 -0.79 -0.06 12.19
C LEU A 44 0.55 -0.79 12.05
N ALA A 45 1.45 -0.30 11.19
CA ALA A 45 2.78 -0.89 11.02
C ALA A 45 3.61 -0.85 12.31
N LYS A 46 3.59 0.28 13.04
CA LYS A 46 4.26 0.41 14.35
C LYS A 46 3.71 -0.57 15.40
N ARG A 47 2.41 -0.87 15.35
CA ARG A 47 1.73 -1.79 16.28
C ARG A 47 1.81 -3.25 15.84
N GLY A 48 2.41 -3.56 14.68
CA GLY A 48 2.40 -4.91 14.11
C GLY A 48 1.01 -5.37 13.65
N GLN A 49 0.11 -4.43 13.40
CA GLN A 49 -1.30 -4.67 13.02
C GLN A 49 -1.57 -4.29 11.56
N TYR A 50 -0.52 -4.10 10.76
CA TYR A 50 -0.66 -3.87 9.33
C TYR A 50 -1.22 -5.15 8.67
N PRO A 51 -2.16 -5.04 7.72
CA PRO A 51 -2.84 -6.21 7.17
C PRO A 51 -1.96 -7.06 6.24
N CYS A 52 -0.77 -6.58 5.89
CA CYS A 52 0.24 -7.30 5.13
C CYS A 52 1.54 -7.38 5.93
N ARG A 53 2.41 -8.35 5.63
CA ARG A 53 3.72 -8.43 6.26
C ARG A 53 4.57 -7.21 5.94
N VAL A 54 5.05 -6.58 7.01
CA VAL A 54 5.94 -5.43 6.92
C VAL A 54 7.31 -5.81 7.48
N LEU A 55 8.33 -5.73 6.64
CA LEU A 55 9.72 -5.86 7.04
C LEU A 55 10.21 -4.51 7.57
N ARG A 56 10.82 -4.52 8.76
CA ARG A 56 11.45 -3.33 9.35
C ARG A 56 12.95 -3.38 9.11
N LEU A 57 13.40 -2.67 8.08
CA LEU A 57 14.79 -2.62 7.64
C LEU A 57 15.44 -1.33 8.17
N GLY A 58 15.87 -1.38 9.43
CA GLY A 58 16.33 -0.19 10.17
C GLY A 58 15.18 0.81 10.36
N ASN A 59 15.33 1.99 9.75
CA ASN A 59 14.32 3.06 9.82
C ASN A 59 13.26 2.98 8.72
N ALA A 60 13.40 2.04 7.78
CA ALA A 60 12.47 1.88 6.67
C ALA A 60 11.48 0.73 6.90
N TYR A 61 10.24 0.93 6.46
CA TYR A 61 9.23 -0.13 6.35
C TYR A 61 9.14 -0.59 4.89
N ARG A 62 9.07 -1.91 4.71
CA ARG A 62 8.82 -2.52 3.40
C ARG A 62 7.65 -3.50 3.49
N VAL A 63 6.61 -3.29 2.68
CA VAL A 63 5.47 -4.19 2.57
C VAL A 63 5.80 -5.27 1.56
N VAL A 64 5.61 -6.53 1.93
CA VAL A 64 5.81 -7.67 1.03
C VAL A 64 4.65 -7.71 0.03
N THR A 65 4.96 -7.57 -1.26
CA THR A 65 3.94 -7.49 -2.32
C THR A 65 3.19 -8.81 -2.47
N ALA A 66 3.83 -9.95 -2.22
CA ALA A 66 3.16 -11.26 -2.23
C ALA A 66 1.98 -11.31 -1.25
N ASP A 67 2.17 -10.83 -0.01
CA ASP A 67 1.11 -10.80 1.00
C ASP A 67 0.04 -9.77 0.64
N LEU A 68 0.42 -8.64 0.02
CA LEU A 68 -0.53 -7.66 -0.49
C LEU A 68 -1.41 -8.23 -1.61
N LEU A 69 -0.82 -8.92 -2.59
CA LEU A 69 -1.54 -9.56 -3.68
C LEU A 69 -2.46 -10.68 -3.15
N ALA A 70 -1.98 -11.50 -2.22
CA ALA A 70 -2.79 -12.53 -1.58
C ALA A 70 -3.99 -11.94 -0.84
N LEU A 71 -3.79 -10.87 -0.06
CA LEU A 71 -4.86 -10.17 0.66
C LEU A 71 -5.94 -9.63 -0.29
N LEU A 72 -5.54 -9.15 -1.46
CA LEU A 72 -6.44 -8.59 -2.47
C LEU A 72 -7.04 -9.65 -3.42
N GLY A 73 -6.74 -10.94 -3.22
CA GLY A 73 -7.23 -12.02 -4.07
C GLY A 73 -6.59 -12.05 -5.47
N LEU A 74 -5.37 -11.51 -5.60
CA LEU A 74 -4.61 -11.43 -6.84
C LEU A 74 -3.43 -12.43 -6.90
N ALA A 75 -3.22 -13.21 -5.83
CA ALA A 75 -2.27 -14.32 -5.85
C ALA A 75 -2.79 -15.43 -6.79
N ALA A 76 -1.91 -15.91 -7.68
CA ALA A 76 -2.18 -17.00 -8.61
C ALA A 76 -2.28 -18.36 -7.89
#